data_AF-A0A9E4KCL7-F1
#
_entry.id   AF-A0A9E4KCL7-F1
#
_cell.length_a   1.000
_cell.length_b   1.000
_cell.length_c   1.000
_cell.angle_alpha   90.00
_cell.angle_beta   90.00
_cell.angle_gamma   90.00
#
_symmetry.space_group_name_H-M   'P 1'
#
loop_
_entity.id
_entity.type
_entity.pdbx_description
1 polymer ?
#
loop_
_entity_poly.entity_id
_entity_poly.type
_entity_poly.pdbx_seq_one_letter_code
_entity_poly.pdbx_strand_id
1 'polypeptide(L)'
;MSNLDEVLNGEETTEEVTEVEAKGDEETVETPSTEHEESSTESVTTETETPAGPTVEELQSQIHGLTQTAVAERRKRQEIESKLNNSPEAKTQQEEAFWADPMGNVSSLVDKKLQENTVNVTDAVLEQVMPDYAEMRNYYLEKAQQNPTLLKTAASQPNPALYIYATGKQMKQVEEVGDIDTWRANEKAKMEQEFETKVQEGVKKALDANSELPGSAGDLRAAQSNSAQPHRELSLGEIVGSS
;
A
#
# COMPACT_ATOMS: atom_id res chain seq x y z
N MET A 1 33.96 9.51 -14.85
CA MET A 1 32.79 9.27 -15.71
C MET A 1 33.27 8.62 -16.99
N SER A 2 33.62 7.36 -16.88
CA SER A 2 34.00 6.50 -18.00
C SER A 2 33.18 5.22 -17.83
N ASN A 3 32.85 4.57 -18.95
CA ASN A 3 32.34 3.19 -19.05
C ASN A 3 30.82 3.06 -19.28
N LEU A 4 30.27 3.86 -20.19
CA LEU A 4 29.01 3.53 -20.89
C LEU A 4 29.24 3.26 -22.38
N ASP A 5 30.24 3.90 -23.00
CA ASP A 5 30.65 3.63 -24.38
C ASP A 5 31.36 2.27 -24.56
N GLU A 6 31.97 1.73 -23.50
CA GLU A 6 32.72 0.47 -23.57
C GLU A 6 31.80 -0.76 -23.63
N VAL A 7 30.57 -0.65 -23.10
CA VAL A 7 29.57 -1.74 -23.11
C VAL A 7 28.85 -1.86 -24.45
N LEU A 8 28.78 -0.78 -25.24
CA LEU A 8 28.07 -0.78 -26.53
C LEU A 8 28.93 -1.22 -27.73
N ASN A 9 30.24 -1.34 -27.57
CA ASN A 9 31.17 -1.67 -28.66
C ASN A 9 31.52 -3.17 -28.81
N GLY A 10 30.89 -4.06 -28.05
CA GLY A 10 30.93 -5.49 -28.34
C GLY A 10 32.33 -6.12 -28.31
N GLU A 11 33.16 -5.73 -27.34
CA GLU A 11 34.40 -6.44 -27.04
C GLU A 11 34.10 -7.58 -26.06
N GLU A 12 34.30 -8.80 -26.54
CA GLU A 12 33.99 -10.07 -25.88
C GLU A 12 35.02 -10.34 -24.76
N THR A 13 34.76 -9.85 -23.54
CA THR A 13 35.58 -10.19 -22.37
C THR A 13 35.23 -11.61 -21.89
N THR A 14 36.06 -12.57 -22.27
CA THR A 14 36.02 -13.96 -21.79
C THR A 14 37.04 -14.12 -20.67
N GLU A 15 36.61 -14.06 -19.40
CA GLU A 15 37.39 -14.53 -18.23
C GLU A 15 36.40 -15.14 -17.23
N GLU A 16 36.30 -16.46 -17.18
CA GLU A 16 36.98 -17.37 -16.25
C GLU A 16 36.08 -17.75 -15.07
N VAL A 17 35.38 -18.88 -15.26
CA VAL A 17 34.61 -19.59 -14.24
C VAL A 17 35.59 -20.21 -13.25
N THR A 18 35.60 -19.72 -12.01
CA THR A 18 36.20 -20.44 -10.88
C THR A 18 35.14 -21.25 -10.15
N GLU A 19 35.24 -22.54 -10.37
CA GLU A 19 34.62 -23.64 -9.65
C GLU A 19 35.08 -23.65 -8.18
N VAL A 20 34.13 -23.68 -7.23
CA VAL A 20 34.41 -24.06 -5.84
C VAL A 20 33.44 -25.18 -5.46
N GLU A 21 33.97 -26.39 -5.50
CA GLU A 21 33.40 -27.62 -4.98
C GLU A 21 33.97 -27.88 -3.55
N ALA A 22 33.12 -28.04 -2.54
CA ALA A 22 33.35 -28.80 -1.29
C ALA A 22 32.05 -28.70 -0.42
N LYS A 23 31.17 -29.70 -0.33
CA LYS A 23 31.24 -31.04 0.32
C LYS A 23 31.08 -30.99 1.87
N GLY A 24 30.06 -31.71 2.37
CA GLY A 24 29.74 -31.99 3.78
C GLY A 24 28.26 -31.68 4.07
N ASP A 25 27.28 -32.59 3.95
CA ASP A 25 27.06 -33.86 4.69
C ASP A 25 26.90 -33.64 6.20
N GLU A 26 25.66 -33.50 6.68
CA GLU A 26 25.11 -34.38 7.73
C GLU A 26 23.63 -34.07 8.04
N GLU A 27 22.89 -35.16 8.04
CA GLU A 27 21.51 -35.38 8.44
C GLU A 27 21.36 -35.21 9.97
N THR A 28 20.33 -34.51 10.45
CA THR A 28 19.85 -34.72 11.83
C THR A 28 18.33 -34.56 11.89
N VAL A 29 17.71 -35.70 12.19
CA VAL A 29 16.28 -35.95 12.38
C VAL A 29 15.86 -35.60 13.81
N GLU A 30 14.65 -35.07 13.92
CA GLU A 30 13.67 -34.99 15.02
C GLU A 30 14.10 -35.16 16.50
N THR A 31 13.59 -34.25 17.33
CA THR A 31 12.74 -34.57 18.49
C THR A 31 12.06 -33.30 19.03
N PRO A 32 10.71 -33.19 19.09
CA PRO A 32 10.07 -32.20 19.92
C PRO A 32 9.96 -32.69 21.37
N SER A 33 10.57 -31.91 22.25
CA SER A 33 10.52 -32.01 23.71
C SER A 33 9.08 -31.89 24.22
N THR A 34 8.69 -32.84 25.07
CA THR A 34 7.44 -32.87 25.84
C THR A 34 7.78 -32.81 27.32
N GLU A 35 7.49 -31.69 27.98
CA GLU A 35 7.38 -31.43 29.44
C GLU A 35 7.19 -29.90 29.56
N HIS A 36 6.33 -29.28 30.35
CA HIS A 36 5.68 -29.62 31.61
C HIS A 36 4.55 -28.58 31.90
N GLU A 37 4.03 -28.59 33.14
CA GLU A 37 3.02 -27.71 33.78
C GLU A 37 1.56 -28.19 33.74
N GLU A 38 1.13 -28.99 34.71
CA GLU A 38 0.79 -28.64 36.12
C GLU A 38 -0.41 -27.69 36.26
N SER A 39 -1.57 -28.33 36.43
CA SER A 39 -2.54 -28.10 37.51
C SER A 39 -2.15 -27.03 38.56
N SER A 40 -2.85 -25.91 38.55
CA SER A 40 -3.10 -25.12 39.76
C SER A 40 -4.53 -24.61 39.77
N THR A 41 -5.28 -25.13 40.75
CA THR A 41 -6.60 -24.67 41.18
C THR A 41 -6.45 -23.39 42.01
N GLU A 42 -7.04 -22.29 41.57
CA GLU A 42 -7.32 -21.16 42.46
C GLU A 42 -8.69 -20.57 42.16
N SER A 43 -9.59 -20.72 43.13
CA SER A 43 -10.94 -20.16 43.17
C SER A 43 -10.88 -18.68 43.52
N VAL A 44 -11.47 -17.81 42.70
CA VAL A 44 -11.91 -16.48 43.12
C VAL A 44 -13.32 -16.20 42.59
N THR A 45 -14.18 -15.87 43.55
CA THR A 45 -15.60 -15.52 43.46
C THR A 45 -15.85 -14.27 42.62
N THR A 46 -16.88 -14.30 41.76
CA THR A 46 -17.69 -13.11 41.42
C THR A 46 -19.10 -13.56 41.06
N GLU A 47 -20.07 -13.17 41.89
CA GLU A 47 -21.49 -13.20 41.57
C GLU A 47 -21.75 -12.21 40.44
N THR A 48 -22.19 -12.69 39.28
CA THR A 48 -22.87 -11.87 38.27
C THR A 48 -23.83 -12.77 37.50
N GLU A 49 -25.07 -12.29 37.34
CA GLU A 49 -26.23 -13.00 36.81
C GLU A 49 -25.93 -13.75 35.51
N THR A 50 -25.99 -15.08 35.58
CA THR A 50 -25.83 -15.99 34.43
C THR A 50 -27.11 -15.93 33.58
N PRO A 51 -27.07 -15.51 32.30
CA PRO A 51 -28.11 -15.96 31.36
C PRO A 51 -27.99 -17.48 31.30
N ALA A 52 -29.11 -18.20 31.45
CA ALA A 52 -29.15 -19.67 31.43
C ALA A 52 -28.28 -20.21 30.28
N GLY A 53 -27.06 -20.64 30.63
CA GLY A 53 -26.10 -21.16 29.68
C GLY A 53 -26.61 -22.51 29.17
N PRO A 54 -26.27 -22.89 27.93
CA PRO A 54 -26.66 -24.17 27.37
C PRO A 54 -26.20 -25.29 28.30
N THR A 55 -27.11 -26.23 28.55
CA THR A 55 -26.89 -27.39 29.41
C THR A 55 -25.70 -28.21 28.90
N VAL A 56 -24.96 -28.92 29.76
CA VAL A 56 -23.76 -29.70 29.34
C VAL A 56 -24.09 -30.71 28.23
N GLU A 57 -25.29 -31.28 28.21
CA GLU A 57 -25.80 -32.14 27.12
C GLU A 57 -26.07 -31.38 25.80
N GLU A 58 -26.44 -30.11 25.90
CA GLU A 58 -26.70 -29.22 24.77
C GLU A 58 -25.39 -28.76 24.12
N LEU A 59 -24.35 -28.51 24.93
CA LEU A 59 -23.00 -28.29 24.45
C LEU A 59 -22.40 -29.56 23.83
N GLN A 60 -22.58 -30.72 24.45
CA GLN A 60 -22.09 -31.99 23.88
C GLN A 60 -22.77 -32.36 22.56
N SER A 61 -24.08 -32.14 22.44
CA SER A 61 -24.79 -32.37 21.17
C SER A 61 -24.41 -31.36 20.09
N GLN A 62 -24.18 -30.09 20.44
CA GLN A 62 -23.65 -29.09 19.50
C GLN A 62 -22.23 -29.43 19.05
N ILE A 63 -21.35 -29.83 19.97
CA ILE A 63 -19.98 -30.28 19.66
C ILE A 63 -20.02 -31.54 18.78
N HIS A 64 -20.94 -32.47 19.04
CA HIS A 64 -21.09 -33.67 18.23
C HIS A 64 -21.60 -33.33 16.82
N GLY A 65 -22.53 -32.38 16.67
CA GLY A 65 -22.98 -31.88 15.36
C GLY A 65 -21.88 -31.16 14.58
N LEU A 66 -21.10 -30.31 15.24
CA LEU A 66 -19.93 -29.62 14.65
C LEU A 66 -18.85 -30.62 14.21
N THR A 67 -18.55 -31.63 15.02
CA THR A 67 -17.58 -32.66 14.64
C THR A 67 -18.09 -33.54 13.49
N GLN A 68 -19.38 -33.88 13.45
CA GLN A 68 -19.97 -34.61 12.33
C GLN A 68 -19.95 -33.81 11.02
N THR A 69 -20.26 -32.52 11.05
CA THR A 69 -20.19 -31.65 9.86
C THR A 69 -18.75 -31.48 9.37
N ALA A 70 -17.78 -31.30 10.27
CA ALA A 70 -16.36 -31.25 9.91
C ALA A 70 -15.86 -32.56 9.29
N VAL A 71 -16.28 -33.72 9.81
CA VAL A 71 -15.93 -35.03 9.24
C VAL A 71 -16.58 -35.24 7.86
N ALA A 72 -17.83 -34.79 7.68
CA ALA A 72 -18.52 -34.84 6.40
C ALA A 72 -17.84 -33.94 5.35
N GLU A 73 -17.41 -32.73 5.73
CA GLU A 73 -16.67 -31.84 4.84
C GLU A 73 -15.32 -32.44 4.45
N ARG A 74 -14.56 -32.99 5.41
CA ARG A 74 -13.30 -33.67 5.15
C ARG A 74 -13.47 -34.86 4.20
N ARG A 75 -14.48 -35.71 4.41
CA ARG A 75 -14.80 -36.82 3.49
C ARG A 75 -15.13 -36.31 2.09
N LYS A 76 -15.94 -35.25 1.98
CA LYS A 76 -16.29 -34.65 0.70
C LYS A 76 -15.06 -34.10 -0.03
N ARG A 77 -14.13 -33.45 0.68
CA ARG A 77 -12.84 -33.02 0.11
C ARG A 77 -12.01 -34.21 -0.38
N GLN A 78 -11.88 -35.26 0.43
CA GLN A 78 -11.15 -36.48 0.04
C GLN A 78 -11.78 -37.19 -1.18
N GLU A 79 -13.11 -37.22 -1.27
CA GLU A 79 -13.82 -37.76 -2.44
C GLU A 79 -13.61 -36.91 -3.69
N ILE A 80 -13.58 -35.59 -3.55
CA ILE A 80 -13.32 -34.68 -4.68
C ILE A 80 -11.85 -34.79 -5.12
N GLU A 81 -10.91 -34.81 -4.19
CA GLU A 81 -9.48 -34.98 -4.45
C GLU A 81 -9.19 -36.34 -5.11
N SER A 82 -9.81 -37.42 -4.63
CA SER A 82 -9.68 -38.74 -5.27
C SER A 82 -10.29 -38.78 -6.67
N LYS A 83 -11.43 -38.11 -6.90
CA LYS A 83 -12.03 -37.98 -8.25
C LYS A 83 -11.18 -37.15 -9.20
N LEU A 84 -10.55 -36.08 -8.73
CA LEU A 84 -9.62 -35.25 -9.52
C LEU A 84 -8.33 -35.99 -9.84
N ASN A 85 -7.71 -36.65 -8.86
CA ASN A 85 -6.45 -37.38 -9.07
C ASN A 85 -6.63 -38.67 -9.87
N ASN A 86 -7.77 -39.36 -9.72
CA ASN A 86 -8.09 -40.60 -10.42
C ASN A 86 -9.00 -40.41 -11.62
N SER A 87 -9.19 -39.20 -12.16
CA SER A 87 -9.73 -39.03 -13.52
C SER A 87 -8.59 -39.13 -14.51
N PRO A 88 -8.28 -40.33 -15.05
CA PRO A 88 -7.31 -40.46 -16.13
C PRO A 88 -7.71 -39.61 -17.32
N GLU A 89 -9.02 -39.41 -17.55
CA GLU A 89 -9.56 -38.58 -18.64
C GLU A 89 -9.05 -37.13 -18.63
N ALA A 90 -8.92 -36.51 -17.45
CA ALA A 90 -8.40 -35.14 -17.36
C ALA A 90 -6.90 -35.06 -17.64
N LYS A 91 -6.13 -36.06 -17.17
CA LYS A 91 -4.68 -36.16 -17.41
C LYS A 91 -4.38 -36.49 -18.88
N THR A 92 -5.10 -37.44 -19.45
CA THR A 92 -4.96 -37.84 -20.86
C THR A 92 -5.38 -36.70 -21.79
N GLN A 93 -6.45 -35.97 -21.51
CA GLN A 93 -6.82 -34.78 -22.30
C GLN A 93 -5.77 -33.66 -22.22
N GLN A 94 -5.15 -33.46 -21.06
CA GLN A 94 -4.11 -32.45 -20.89
C GLN A 94 -2.82 -32.83 -21.63
N GLU A 95 -2.45 -34.11 -21.62
CA GLU A 95 -1.32 -34.64 -22.39
C GLU A 95 -1.58 -34.58 -23.91
N GLU A 96 -2.77 -34.97 -24.37
CA GLU A 96 -3.16 -34.86 -25.78
C GLU A 96 -3.16 -33.40 -26.27
N ALA A 97 -3.67 -32.47 -25.45
CA ALA A 97 -3.63 -31.04 -25.73
C ALA A 97 -2.19 -30.49 -25.74
N PHE A 98 -1.31 -31.02 -24.90
CA PHE A 98 0.11 -30.66 -24.90
C PHE A 98 0.78 -31.04 -26.22
N TRP A 99 0.59 -32.28 -26.68
CA TRP A 99 1.21 -32.78 -27.91
C TRP A 99 0.59 -32.24 -29.19
N ALA A 100 -0.65 -31.74 -29.15
CA ALA A 100 -1.29 -31.07 -30.28
C ALA A 100 -0.60 -29.74 -30.66
N ASP A 101 -0.04 -29.02 -29.67
CA ASP A 101 0.78 -27.82 -29.87
C ASP A 101 1.81 -27.66 -28.74
N PRO A 102 2.94 -28.38 -28.81
CA PRO A 102 3.93 -28.35 -27.73
C PRO A 102 4.57 -26.97 -27.57
N MET A 103 4.72 -26.21 -28.66
CA MET A 103 5.33 -24.88 -28.62
C MET A 103 4.42 -23.85 -27.98
N GLY A 104 3.13 -23.83 -28.31
CA GLY A 104 2.15 -22.94 -27.68
C GLY A 104 2.00 -23.22 -26.19
N ASN A 105 1.99 -24.50 -25.79
CA ASN A 105 1.92 -24.87 -24.38
C ASN A 105 3.17 -24.47 -23.59
N VAL A 106 4.38 -24.69 -24.14
CA VAL A 106 5.63 -24.24 -23.51
C VAL A 106 5.64 -22.71 -23.38
N SER A 107 5.25 -21.97 -24.43
CA SER A 107 5.15 -20.50 -24.35
C SER A 107 4.20 -20.06 -23.24
N SER A 108 3.00 -20.64 -23.17
CA SER A 108 2.02 -20.29 -22.13
C SER A 108 2.51 -20.58 -20.71
N LEU A 109 3.30 -21.65 -20.52
CA LEU A 109 3.87 -22.01 -19.24
C LEU A 109 5.00 -21.04 -18.85
N VAL A 110 5.84 -20.66 -19.81
CA VAL A 110 6.87 -19.63 -19.62
C VAL A 110 6.23 -18.29 -19.26
N ASP A 111 5.19 -17.87 -19.98
CA ASP A 111 4.48 -16.62 -19.72
C ASP A 111 3.85 -16.62 -18.32
N LYS A 112 3.21 -17.74 -17.93
CA LYS A 112 2.66 -17.90 -16.58
C LYS A 112 3.74 -17.83 -15.51
N LYS A 113 4.87 -18.51 -15.71
CA LYS A 113 6.00 -18.48 -14.77
C LYS A 113 6.63 -17.10 -14.66
N LEU A 114 6.75 -16.38 -15.77
CA LEU A 114 7.24 -15.02 -15.78
C LEU A 114 6.30 -14.10 -15.02
N GLN A 115 4.98 -14.19 -15.27
CA GLN A 115 3.98 -13.44 -14.52
C GLN A 115 4.02 -13.74 -13.01
N GLU A 116 4.06 -15.02 -12.62
CA GLU A 116 4.20 -15.43 -11.21
C GLU A 116 5.45 -14.81 -10.58
N ASN A 117 6.60 -14.89 -11.28
CA ASN A 117 7.85 -14.34 -10.78
C ASN A 117 7.81 -12.81 -10.66
N THR A 118 7.26 -12.12 -11.66
CA THR A 118 7.08 -10.66 -11.61
C THR A 118 6.20 -10.24 -10.44
N VAL A 119 5.10 -10.94 -10.19
CA VAL A 119 4.25 -10.69 -9.03
C VAL A 119 5.06 -10.88 -7.74
N ASN A 120 5.72 -12.01 -7.56
CA ASN A 120 6.46 -12.31 -6.33
C ASN A 120 7.59 -11.32 -6.05
N VAL A 121 8.36 -10.95 -7.08
CA VAL A 121 9.46 -9.98 -6.94
C VAL A 121 8.91 -8.60 -6.60
N THR A 122 7.84 -8.16 -7.27
CA THR A 122 7.24 -6.85 -6.99
C THR A 122 6.56 -6.79 -5.62
N ASP A 123 5.94 -7.88 -5.17
CA ASP A 123 5.38 -8.03 -3.81
C ASP A 123 6.49 -7.83 -2.76
N ALA A 124 7.61 -8.58 -2.89
CA ALA A 124 8.72 -8.51 -1.95
C ALA A 124 9.39 -7.13 -1.90
N VAL A 125 9.56 -6.46 -3.05
CA VAL A 125 10.14 -5.11 -3.10
C VAL A 125 9.21 -4.10 -2.43
N LEU A 126 7.89 -4.18 -2.67
CA LEU A 126 6.95 -3.23 -2.06
C LEU A 126 6.80 -3.44 -0.57
N GLU A 127 6.84 -4.67 -0.06
CA GLU A 127 6.88 -4.92 1.38
C GLU A 127 8.07 -4.25 2.08
N GLN A 128 9.22 -4.15 1.41
CA GLN A 128 10.41 -3.48 1.95
C GLN A 128 10.33 -1.96 1.88
N VAL A 129 9.77 -1.42 0.78
CA VAL A 129 9.76 0.04 0.52
C VAL A 129 8.54 0.73 1.14
N MET A 130 7.42 0.03 1.27
CA MET A 130 6.15 0.57 1.73
C MET A 130 5.67 -0.21 2.97
N PRO A 131 5.78 0.36 4.18
CA PRO A 131 5.43 -0.34 5.42
C PRO A 131 3.92 -0.62 5.55
N ASP A 132 3.07 0.15 4.86
CA ASP A 132 1.61 -0.03 4.81
C ASP A 132 1.17 -1.02 3.70
N TYR A 133 2.11 -1.58 2.93
CA TYR A 133 1.78 -2.37 1.74
C TYR A 133 0.97 -3.63 2.07
N ALA A 134 1.41 -4.42 3.04
CA ALA A 134 0.73 -5.65 3.43
C ALA A 134 -0.72 -5.40 3.85
N GLU A 135 -0.98 -4.30 4.54
CA GLU A 135 -2.32 -3.89 4.97
C GLU A 135 -3.19 -3.53 3.75
N MET A 136 -2.70 -2.67 2.86
CA MET A 136 -3.45 -2.25 1.67
C MET A 136 -3.71 -3.42 0.71
N ARG A 137 -2.74 -4.33 0.58
CA ARG A 137 -2.87 -5.57 -0.22
C ARG A 137 -3.97 -6.46 0.32
N ASN A 138 -3.99 -6.70 1.64
CA ASN A 138 -5.03 -7.51 2.26
C ASN A 138 -6.42 -6.88 2.12
N TYR A 139 -6.51 -5.57 2.31
CA TYR A 139 -7.75 -4.81 2.10
C TYR A 139 -8.25 -4.91 0.65
N TYR A 140 -7.34 -4.77 -0.33
CA TYR A 140 -7.68 -4.98 -1.74
C TYR A 140 -8.18 -6.41 -2.00
N LEU A 141 -7.51 -7.42 -1.46
CA LEU A 141 -7.89 -8.83 -1.63
C LEU A 141 -9.28 -9.11 -1.04
N GLU A 142 -9.61 -8.52 0.10
CA GLU A 142 -10.94 -8.61 0.70
C GLU A 142 -12.02 -8.04 -0.24
N LYS A 143 -11.81 -6.84 -0.79
CA LYS A 143 -12.74 -6.25 -1.77
C LYS A 143 -12.76 -7.06 -3.09
N ALA A 144 -11.66 -7.68 -3.47
CA ALA A 144 -11.55 -8.51 -4.66
C ALA A 144 -12.28 -9.86 -4.53
N GLN A 145 -12.46 -10.40 -3.31
CA GLN A 145 -13.35 -11.54 -3.07
C GLN A 145 -14.81 -11.20 -3.39
N GLN A 146 -15.21 -9.94 -3.16
CA GLN A 146 -16.55 -9.45 -3.48
C GLN A 146 -16.71 -9.07 -4.95
N ASN A 147 -15.63 -8.61 -5.59
CA ASN A 147 -15.59 -8.27 -7.01
C ASN A 147 -14.42 -8.95 -7.73
N PRO A 148 -14.63 -10.12 -8.38
CA PRO A 148 -13.57 -10.86 -9.06
C PRO A 148 -12.98 -10.13 -10.27
N THR A 149 -13.64 -9.07 -10.76
CA THR A 149 -13.11 -8.22 -11.83
C THR A 149 -11.83 -7.51 -11.39
N LEU A 150 -11.70 -7.19 -10.10
CA LEU A 150 -10.51 -6.56 -9.54
C LEU A 150 -9.26 -7.41 -9.73
N LEU A 151 -9.35 -8.73 -9.52
CA LEU A 151 -8.21 -9.63 -9.76
C LEU A 151 -7.83 -9.67 -11.24
N LYS A 152 -8.82 -9.71 -12.14
CA LYS A 152 -8.57 -9.70 -13.59
C LYS A 152 -7.89 -8.41 -14.04
N THR A 153 -8.35 -7.27 -13.53
CA THR A 153 -7.76 -5.96 -13.86
C THR A 153 -6.35 -5.82 -13.29
N ALA A 154 -6.10 -6.29 -12.07
CA ALA A 154 -4.76 -6.28 -11.48
C ALA A 154 -3.79 -7.14 -12.30
N ALA A 155 -4.19 -8.35 -12.68
CA ALA A 155 -3.36 -9.27 -13.44
C ALA A 155 -3.01 -8.76 -14.86
N SER A 156 -3.81 -7.86 -15.43
CA SER A 156 -3.50 -7.23 -16.72
C SER A 156 -2.60 -6.00 -16.63
N GLN A 157 -2.29 -5.52 -15.41
CA GLN A 157 -1.40 -4.38 -15.25
C GLN A 157 0.07 -4.75 -15.42
N PRO A 158 0.92 -3.84 -15.93
CA PRO A 158 2.37 -4.05 -16.00
C PRO A 158 3.03 -4.31 -14.64
N ASN A 159 2.49 -3.70 -13.57
CA ASN A 159 2.93 -3.92 -12.20
C ASN A 159 1.71 -4.22 -11.31
N PRO A 160 1.33 -5.50 -11.18
CA PRO A 160 0.13 -5.90 -10.44
C PRO A 160 0.22 -5.53 -8.95
N ALA A 161 1.38 -5.70 -8.32
CA ALA A 161 1.58 -5.41 -6.90
C ALA A 161 1.38 -3.91 -6.58
N LEU A 162 1.98 -3.02 -7.38
CA LEU A 162 1.81 -1.58 -7.22
C LEU A 162 0.36 -1.14 -7.47
N TYR A 163 -0.30 -1.74 -8.46
CA TYR A 163 -1.71 -1.46 -8.74
C TYR A 163 -2.61 -1.88 -7.58
N ILE A 164 -2.39 -3.08 -7.02
CA ILE A 164 -3.10 -3.59 -5.84
C ILE A 164 -2.94 -2.62 -4.67
N TYR A 165 -1.73 -2.16 -4.39
CA TYR A 165 -1.46 -1.17 -3.35
C TYR A 165 -2.20 0.15 -3.58
N ALA A 166 -2.02 0.76 -4.75
CA ALA A 166 -2.61 2.05 -5.07
C ALA A 166 -4.13 1.99 -5.01
N THR A 167 -4.71 0.92 -5.54
CA THR A 167 -6.16 0.72 -5.55
C THR A 167 -6.70 0.39 -4.16
N GLY A 168 -6.02 -0.47 -3.39
CA GLY A 168 -6.38 -0.77 -2.00
C GLY A 168 -6.36 0.49 -1.13
N LYS A 169 -5.33 1.32 -1.28
CA LYS A 169 -5.21 2.61 -0.60
C LYS A 169 -6.33 3.57 -1.00
N GLN A 170 -6.63 3.68 -2.30
CA GLN A 170 -7.74 4.51 -2.76
C GLN A 170 -9.09 4.04 -2.22
N MET A 171 -9.35 2.73 -2.24
CA MET A 171 -10.60 2.16 -1.72
C MET A 171 -10.72 2.40 -0.21
N LYS A 172 -9.62 2.22 0.54
CA LYS A 172 -9.59 2.49 1.98
C LYS A 172 -9.84 3.97 2.27
N GLN A 173 -9.20 4.86 1.52
CA GLN A 173 -9.45 6.31 1.63
C GLN A 173 -10.90 6.66 1.32
N VAL A 174 -11.49 6.09 0.28
CA VAL A 174 -12.91 6.32 -0.04
C VAL A 174 -13.82 5.82 1.08
N GLU A 175 -13.51 4.69 1.71
CA GLU A 175 -14.28 4.16 2.84
C GLU A 175 -14.10 4.99 4.12
N GLU A 176 -12.88 5.44 4.43
CA GLU A 176 -12.57 6.33 5.56
C GLU A 176 -13.24 7.70 5.41
N VAL A 177 -13.24 8.22 4.18
CA VAL A 177 -13.88 9.48 3.83
C VAL A 177 -15.41 9.35 3.86
N GLY A 178 -15.94 8.15 3.61
CA GLY A 178 -17.37 7.86 3.65
C GLY A 178 -18.14 8.65 2.60
N ASP A 179 -19.13 9.42 3.04
CA ASP A 179 -20.00 10.19 2.15
C ASP A 179 -19.28 11.43 1.62
N ILE A 180 -19.24 11.61 0.30
CA ILE A 180 -18.51 12.69 -0.39
C ILE A 180 -18.90 14.08 0.13
N ASP A 181 -20.13 14.24 0.60
CA ASP A 181 -20.61 15.49 1.18
C ASP A 181 -19.96 15.78 2.55
N THR A 182 -19.65 14.76 3.34
CA THR A 182 -18.93 14.91 4.61
C THR A 182 -17.45 15.26 4.38
N TRP A 183 -16.84 14.70 3.34
CA TRP A 183 -15.48 15.06 2.91
C TRP A 183 -15.39 16.53 2.52
N ARG A 184 -16.28 16.98 1.61
CA ARG A 184 -16.30 18.37 1.14
C ARG A 184 -16.56 19.35 2.29
N ALA A 185 -17.41 18.96 3.25
CA ALA A 185 -17.65 19.76 4.44
C ALA A 185 -16.40 19.87 5.32
N ASN A 186 -15.68 18.77 5.57
CA ASN A 186 -14.43 18.76 6.33
C ASN A 186 -13.30 19.52 5.61
N GLU A 187 -13.16 19.35 4.30
CA GLU A 187 -12.18 20.09 3.48
C GLU A 187 -12.44 21.59 3.55
N LYS A 188 -13.72 22.00 3.48
CA LYS A 188 -14.13 23.41 3.59
C LYS A 188 -13.87 23.95 5.00
N ALA A 189 -14.17 23.18 6.04
CA ALA A 189 -13.90 23.57 7.43
C ALA A 189 -12.39 23.74 7.67
N LYS A 190 -11.56 22.84 7.13
CA LYS A 190 -10.10 22.95 7.21
C LYS A 190 -9.57 24.17 6.46
N MET A 191 -10.10 24.45 5.28
CA MET A 191 -9.77 25.66 4.50
C MET A 191 -10.20 26.96 5.21
N GLU A 192 -11.38 27.00 5.83
CA GLU A 192 -11.82 28.16 6.62
C GLU A 192 -10.91 28.36 7.85
N GLN A 193 -10.49 27.28 8.51
CA GLN A 193 -9.59 27.33 9.65
C GLN A 193 -8.17 27.81 9.26
N GLU A 194 -7.63 27.31 8.14
CA GLU A 194 -6.36 27.76 7.56
C GLU A 194 -6.44 29.22 7.07
N PHE A 195 -7.58 29.64 6.53
CA PHE A 195 -7.81 31.02 6.12
C PHE A 195 -7.90 31.95 7.33
N GLU A 196 -8.62 31.56 8.38
CA GLU A 196 -8.75 32.36 9.59
C GLU A 196 -7.41 32.50 10.32
N THR A 197 -6.62 31.43 10.41
CA THR A 197 -5.24 31.53 10.94
C THR A 197 -4.37 32.43 10.09
N LYS A 198 -4.43 32.33 8.76
CA LYS A 198 -3.66 33.19 7.85
C LYS A 198 -4.09 34.66 7.93
N VAL A 199 -5.39 34.93 8.10
CA VAL A 199 -5.90 36.29 8.30
C VAL A 199 -5.47 36.81 9.67
N GLN A 200 -5.57 36.02 10.74
CA GLN A 200 -5.12 36.43 12.08
C GLN A 200 -3.62 36.69 12.13
N GLU A 201 -2.80 35.87 11.48
CA GLU A 201 -1.36 36.11 11.34
C GLU A 201 -1.06 37.35 10.50
N GLY A 202 -1.80 37.55 9.40
CA GLY A 202 -1.70 38.74 8.57
C GLY A 202 -2.08 40.02 9.31
N VAL A 203 -3.15 39.97 10.12
CA VAL A 203 -3.60 41.08 10.96
C VAL A 203 -2.61 41.36 12.08
N LYS A 204 -2.06 40.33 12.75
CA LYS A 204 -1.00 40.52 13.75
C LYS A 204 0.24 41.16 13.15
N LYS A 205 0.74 40.64 12.02
CA LYS A 205 1.86 41.25 11.29
C LYS A 205 1.57 42.69 10.87
N ALA A 206 0.35 42.99 10.43
CA ALA A 206 -0.05 44.34 10.08
C ALA A 206 -0.15 45.25 11.32
N LEU A 207 -0.62 44.76 12.46
CA LEU A 207 -0.66 45.51 13.72
C LEU A 207 0.74 45.82 14.23
N ASP A 208 1.64 44.83 14.20
CA ASP A 208 3.03 44.97 14.60
C ASP A 208 3.75 45.99 13.70
N ALA A 209 3.58 45.87 12.38
CA ALA A 209 4.11 46.85 11.42
C ALA A 209 3.49 48.26 11.58
N ASN A 210 2.24 48.37 12.03
CA ASN A 210 1.57 49.65 12.27
C ASN A 210 1.93 50.26 13.64
N SER A 211 2.43 49.45 14.59
CA SER A 211 3.01 49.94 15.83
C SER A 211 4.42 50.54 15.66
N GLU A 212 5.10 50.17 14.57
CA GLU A 212 6.39 50.76 14.15
C GLU A 212 6.22 51.99 13.24
N LEU A 213 5.02 52.24 12.72
CA LEU A 213 4.71 53.45 11.95
C LEU A 213 4.44 54.63 12.91
N PRO A 214 5.02 55.82 12.66
CA PRO A 214 4.87 56.99 13.53
C PRO A 214 3.39 57.34 13.72
N GLY A 215 3.02 57.55 14.98
CA GLY A 215 1.64 57.77 15.42
C GLY A 215 1.00 58.97 14.73
N SER A 216 0.17 58.68 13.73
CA SER A 216 -0.69 59.57 12.97
C SER A 216 -0.14 60.10 11.64
N ALA A 217 -0.99 59.99 10.62
CA ALA A 217 -0.85 60.69 9.34
C ALA A 217 -0.80 62.24 9.49
N GLY A 218 -1.06 62.78 10.68
CA GLY A 218 -0.84 64.19 11.01
C GLY A 218 0.63 64.59 11.03
N ASP A 219 1.52 63.71 11.48
CA ASP A 219 2.97 63.98 11.55
C ASP A 219 3.64 63.98 10.16
N LEU A 220 3.18 63.10 9.25
CA LEU A 220 3.63 63.09 7.86
C LEU A 220 3.23 64.37 7.11
N ARG A 221 2.07 64.96 7.44
CA ARG A 221 1.62 66.22 6.84
C ARG A 221 2.39 67.44 7.37
N ALA A 222 2.82 67.40 8.63
CA ALA A 222 3.68 68.43 9.21
C ALA A 222 5.07 68.42 8.56
N ALA A 223 5.65 67.24 8.31
CA ALA A 223 6.96 67.09 7.68
C ALA A 223 6.99 67.55 6.20
N GLN A 224 5.90 67.36 5.45
CA GLN A 224 5.82 67.72 4.04
C GLN A 224 5.55 69.23 3.79
N SER A 225 5.19 69.99 4.83
CA SER A 225 4.98 71.45 4.69
C SER A 225 6.28 72.26 4.72
N ASN A 226 7.43 71.65 5.05
CA ASN A 226 8.70 72.36 5.21
C ASN A 226 9.70 72.13 4.06
N SER A 227 9.32 71.42 3.00
CA SER A 227 10.13 71.24 1.79
C SER A 227 9.54 71.98 0.59
N ALA A 228 9.33 73.29 0.75
CA ALA A 228 9.22 74.21 -0.39
C ALA A 228 10.59 74.28 -1.09
N GLN A 229 10.90 73.28 -1.90
CA GLN A 229 11.99 73.36 -2.85
C GLN A 229 11.59 74.36 -3.94
N PRO A 230 12.39 75.41 -4.20
CA PRO A 230 12.10 76.36 -5.27
C PRO A 230 12.08 75.60 -6.60
N HIS A 231 10.99 75.73 -7.34
CA HIS A 231 10.87 75.21 -8.70
C HIS A 231 12.07 75.65 -9.53
N ARG A 232 12.96 74.71 -9.86
CA ARG A 232 14.02 74.92 -10.84
C ARG A 232 13.39 74.71 -12.21
N GLU A 233 13.13 75.80 -12.92
CA GLU A 233 12.69 75.76 -14.31
C GLU A 233 13.75 75.01 -15.13
N LEU A 234 13.41 73.79 -15.55
CA LEU A 234 14.19 73.06 -16.54
C LEU A 234 13.95 73.76 -17.90
N SER A 235 14.93 74.55 -18.31
CA SER A 235 14.92 75.18 -19.63
C SER A 235 15.09 74.11 -20.72
N LEU A 236 14.34 74.25 -21.81
CA LEU A 236 14.25 73.32 -22.96
C LEU A 236 15.57 73.04 -23.72
N GLY A 237 16.72 73.52 -23.25
CA GLY A 237 18.00 73.40 -23.95
C GLY A 237 18.72 72.06 -23.84
N GLU A 238 18.28 71.14 -22.97
CA GLU A 238 19.09 69.96 -22.59
C GLU A 238 18.68 68.65 -23.30
N ILE A 239 17.70 68.68 -24.21
CA ILE A 239 17.19 67.48 -24.91
C ILE A 239 17.91 67.19 -26.24
N VAL A 240 18.88 68.01 -26.66
CA VAL A 240 19.60 67.78 -27.92
C VAL A 240 21.12 67.73 -27.69
N GLY A 241 21.66 66.51 -27.52
CA GLY A 241 23.11 66.33 -27.68
C GLY A 241 23.68 64.99 -27.23
N SER A 242 24.37 64.33 -28.17
CA SER A 242 25.19 63.09 -28.07
C SER A 242 24.38 61.82 -28.36
N SER A 243 24.25 61.35 -29.62
CA SER A 243 25.31 60.90 -30.57
C SER A 243 26.29 59.93 -29.96
#